data_AF-A0A5N4WJU4-F1
#
_entry.id   AF-A0A5N4WJU4-F1
#
_cell.length_a   1.000
_cell.length_b   1.000
_cell.length_c   1.000
_cell.angle_alpha   90.00
_cell.angle_beta   90.00
_cell.angle_gamma   90.00
#
_symmetry.space_group_name_H-M   'P 1'
#
loop_
_entity.id
_entity.type
_entity.pdbx_description
1 polymer ?
#
loop_
_entity_poly.entity_id
_entity_poly.type
_entity_poly.pdbx_seq_one_letter_code
_entity_poly.pdbx_strand_id
1 'polypeptide(L)'
;MQKTGLAFSIAITLIPTFSHAKSPYFSLEDGDGFKRFSISVGALHVMPQGQVQPFRVNTAVKEGETAKVGNIQAQTVLDNIRPGSDVNPLLKAALKGLAAIDAPVPSSLSGTAEIHGLSQWDNAGTGLQADDVTTLGIMSNYFFTDHVSVEVKAGIPPKVDLQGQGKIYAPFSAIASPLGSVLGQLELENDILITDLSAHGAAASARAWTPAFELQYHFGKTGVNKFRPYVGLGVMYAYFNELEMNPRIEQDLIAAGHMIANIKEGHAGGSLEGKTSSANPQVDLEASDAFAPIATVGFTYDFNSNWFAVGSVSYAQLSNDTTITVTDAKLGELIRSKADIEINPILAYAGIGYRF
;
A
#
# COMPACT_ATOMS: atom_id res chain seq x y z
N MET A 1 6.20 -19.93 13.61
CA MET A 1 6.27 -20.49 14.97
C MET A 1 6.14 -19.35 15.99
N GLN A 2 5.25 -19.53 16.95
CA GLN A 2 5.04 -18.78 18.20
C GLN A 2 4.64 -17.29 18.16
N LYS A 3 3.32 -17.11 18.24
CA LYS A 3 2.57 -16.16 19.10
C LYS A 3 3.44 -15.34 20.08
N THR A 4 3.59 -14.06 19.80
CA THR A 4 3.69 -13.01 20.82
C THR A 4 2.58 -12.00 20.55
N GLY A 5 1.35 -12.45 20.78
CA GLY A 5 0.19 -11.57 20.82
C GLY A 5 0.23 -10.72 22.07
N LEU A 6 0.09 -9.41 21.89
CA LEU A 6 -0.81 -8.57 22.68
C LEU A 6 -0.61 -8.65 24.21
N ALA A 7 0.41 -7.96 24.72
CA ALA A 7 0.55 -7.65 26.15
C ALA A 7 0.73 -6.14 26.42
N PHE A 8 0.39 -5.27 25.45
CA PHE A 8 0.51 -3.81 25.62
C PHE A 8 -0.84 -3.09 25.83
N SER A 9 -1.97 -3.79 25.69
CA SER A 9 -3.29 -3.16 25.60
C SER A 9 -4.08 -3.05 26.91
N ILE A 10 -3.54 -3.50 28.06
CA ILE A 10 -4.24 -3.44 29.37
C ILE A 10 -3.37 -2.86 30.51
N ALA A 11 -2.11 -2.48 30.25
CA ALA A 11 -1.22 -1.98 31.32
C ALA A 11 -1.35 -0.47 31.60
N ILE A 12 -2.01 0.32 30.75
CA ILE A 12 -2.06 1.80 30.89
C ILE A 12 -3.23 2.26 31.76
N THR A 13 -4.22 1.41 32.06
CA THR A 13 -5.40 1.78 32.86
C THR A 13 -5.26 1.57 34.37
N LEU A 14 -4.09 1.15 34.88
CA LEU A 14 -3.90 0.84 36.31
C LEU A 14 -2.75 1.55 37.03
N ILE A 15 -2.14 2.58 36.44
CA ILE A 15 -1.21 3.45 37.19
C ILE A 15 -1.86 4.81 37.41
N PRO A 16 -2.77 4.90 38.39
CA PRO A 16 -2.55 5.94 39.39
C PRO A 16 -3.07 5.49 40.76
N THR A 17 -2.25 4.82 41.57
CA THR A 17 -2.50 4.85 43.03
C THR A 17 -1.26 4.84 43.92
N PHE A 18 -0.07 4.41 43.49
CA PHE A 18 1.08 4.34 44.42
C PHE A 18 2.46 4.61 43.79
N SER A 19 2.62 5.75 43.10
CA SER A 19 3.97 6.27 42.82
C SER A 19 4.10 7.69 43.39
N HIS A 20 4.14 7.79 44.71
CA HIS A 20 4.70 8.95 45.39
C HIS A 20 6.23 8.91 45.24
N ALA A 21 6.74 9.18 44.05
CA ALA A 21 8.16 9.45 43.86
C ALA A 21 8.42 10.91 44.27
N LYS A 22 8.83 11.12 45.53
CA LYS A 22 9.46 12.37 45.98
C LYS A 22 10.85 12.49 45.34
N SER A 23 10.89 12.74 44.03
CA SER A 23 12.12 13.08 43.30
C SER A 23 12.15 14.59 43.07
N PRO A 24 13.19 15.32 43.53
CA PRO A 24 13.29 16.78 43.36
C PRO A 24 13.37 17.22 41.89
N TYR A 25 13.75 16.31 40.98
CA TYR A 25 13.91 16.60 39.55
C TYR A 25 12.60 16.53 38.74
N PHE A 26 11.50 16.05 39.34
CA PHE A 26 10.15 16.03 38.74
C PHE A 26 9.16 16.98 39.43
N SER A 27 9.66 17.89 40.28
CA SER A 27 8.87 18.90 40.98
C SER A 27 8.96 20.25 40.26
N LEU A 28 7.98 20.56 39.41
CA LEU A 28 7.61 21.93 39.06
C LEU A 28 6.18 22.14 39.60
N GLU A 29 6.07 22.85 40.72
CA GLU A 29 4.78 23.25 41.31
C GLU A 29 4.31 24.55 40.63
N ASP A 30 3.12 24.52 40.05
CA ASP A 30 2.34 25.73 39.74
C ASP A 30 0.99 25.64 40.49
N GLY A 31 0.99 26.05 41.76
CA GLY A 31 -0.22 26.31 42.55
C GLY A 31 -0.87 25.11 43.28
N ASP A 32 -1.64 25.46 44.32
CA ASP A 32 -2.44 24.52 45.12
C ASP A 32 -3.59 23.94 44.26
N GLY A 33 -3.64 22.61 44.10
CA GLY A 33 -4.69 21.92 43.33
C GLY A 33 -4.42 21.72 41.83
N PHE A 34 -3.17 21.83 41.38
CA PHE A 34 -2.76 21.57 39.99
C PHE A 34 -3.00 20.11 39.56
N LYS A 35 -3.79 19.93 38.50
CA LYS A 35 -4.16 18.61 37.96
C LYS A 35 -3.24 18.22 36.83
N ARG A 36 -2.51 17.13 37.03
CA ARG A 36 -1.43 16.71 36.13
C ARG A 36 -1.91 15.82 35.00
N PHE A 37 -3.06 15.18 35.15
CA PHE A 37 -3.56 14.25 34.16
C PHE A 37 -4.84 14.77 33.54
N SER A 38 -4.97 14.57 32.24
CA SER A 38 -6.26 14.68 31.58
C SER A 38 -6.45 13.60 30.55
N ILE A 39 -7.68 13.15 30.42
CA ILE A 39 -8.10 12.25 29.35
C ILE A 39 -9.28 12.86 28.63
N SER A 40 -9.30 12.76 27.30
CA SER A 40 -10.44 13.16 26.49
C SER A 40 -10.80 12.08 25.50
N VAL A 41 -12.09 11.99 25.19
CA VAL A 41 -12.66 11.04 24.24
C VAL A 41 -13.57 11.81 23.30
N GLY A 42 -13.47 11.52 22.00
CA GLY A 42 -14.15 12.29 20.98
C GLY A 42 -14.10 11.67 19.59
N ALA A 43 -14.73 12.34 18.64
CA ALA A 43 -14.63 11.97 17.24
C ALA A 43 -13.26 12.39 16.70
N LEU A 44 -12.58 11.45 16.04
CA LEU A 44 -11.34 11.66 15.30
C LEU A 44 -11.60 11.38 13.83
N HIS A 45 -11.57 12.43 13.02
CA HIS A 45 -11.73 12.36 11.58
C HIS A 45 -10.35 12.47 10.92
N VAL A 46 -10.01 11.52 10.06
CA VAL A 46 -8.72 11.42 9.38
C VAL A 46 -8.96 11.57 7.89
N MET A 47 -8.27 12.53 7.28
CA MET A 47 -8.37 12.87 5.87
C MET A 47 -6.99 12.73 5.22
N PRO A 48 -6.72 11.66 4.46
CA PRO A 48 -5.49 11.51 3.68
C PRO A 48 -5.35 12.65 2.65
N GLN A 49 -4.14 13.20 2.49
CA GLN A 49 -3.85 14.28 1.51
C GLN A 49 -2.70 13.94 0.56
N GLY A 50 -2.14 12.74 0.66
CA GLY A 50 -1.02 12.32 -0.17
C GLY A 50 -1.39 12.09 -1.63
N GLN A 51 -0.36 12.07 -2.47
CA GLN A 51 -0.50 11.90 -3.92
C GLN A 51 -0.44 10.42 -4.29
N VAL A 52 -1.11 10.09 -5.39
CA VAL A 52 -1.10 8.75 -5.97
C VAL A 52 0.27 8.50 -6.61
N GLN A 53 0.96 7.45 -6.18
CA GLN A 53 2.24 7.04 -6.74
C GLN A 53 2.09 5.79 -7.62
N PRO A 54 2.86 5.69 -8.71
CA PRO A 54 2.77 4.57 -9.65
C PRO A 54 3.30 3.26 -9.05
N PHE A 55 2.70 2.15 -9.45
CA PHE A 55 3.24 0.82 -9.17
C PHE A 55 4.47 0.55 -10.04
N ARG A 56 5.58 0.25 -9.37
CA ARG A 56 6.78 -0.32 -9.98
C ARG A 56 6.67 -1.83 -9.96
N VAL A 57 6.85 -2.48 -11.11
CA VAL A 57 6.73 -3.93 -11.25
C VAL A 57 8.06 -4.50 -11.70
N ASN A 58 8.45 -5.61 -11.09
CA ASN A 58 9.58 -6.44 -11.44
C ASN A 58 9.07 -7.88 -11.61
N THR A 59 9.66 -8.65 -12.53
CA THR A 59 9.33 -10.06 -12.67
C THR A 59 10.58 -10.93 -12.66
N ALA A 60 10.38 -12.24 -12.58
CA ALA A 60 11.46 -13.20 -12.71
C ALA A 60 12.09 -13.23 -14.11
N VAL A 61 11.40 -12.74 -15.15
CA VAL A 61 11.88 -12.75 -16.54
C VAL A 61 12.97 -11.71 -16.71
N LYS A 62 14.17 -12.16 -17.10
CA LYS A 62 15.29 -11.26 -17.35
C LYS A 62 15.15 -10.61 -18.72
N GLU A 63 15.74 -9.43 -18.86
CA GLU A 63 15.82 -8.75 -20.14
C GLU A 63 16.62 -9.60 -21.14
N GLY A 64 16.05 -9.91 -22.30
CA GLY A 64 16.65 -10.80 -23.30
C GLY A 64 16.56 -12.28 -22.94
N GLU A 65 15.67 -12.68 -22.02
CA GLU A 65 15.53 -14.08 -21.66
C GLU A 65 14.91 -14.89 -22.81
N THR A 66 15.62 -15.93 -23.24
CA THR A 66 15.15 -16.81 -24.31
C THR A 66 14.34 -17.96 -23.73
N ALA A 67 13.09 -18.08 -24.18
CA ALA A 67 12.19 -19.17 -23.83
C ALA A 67 11.67 -19.90 -25.08
N LYS A 68 11.32 -21.18 -24.93
CA LYS A 68 10.57 -21.89 -25.98
C LYS A 68 9.16 -21.32 -26.08
N VAL A 69 8.66 -21.13 -27.30
CA VAL A 69 7.30 -20.61 -27.52
C VAL A 69 6.27 -21.70 -27.22
N GLY A 70 6.51 -22.93 -27.67
CA GLY A 70 5.51 -24.00 -27.56
C GLY A 70 4.35 -23.80 -28.55
N ASN A 71 3.20 -24.42 -28.27
CA ASN A 71 2.02 -24.27 -29.12
C ASN A 71 1.39 -22.90 -28.91
N ILE A 72 1.12 -22.16 -29.99
CA ILE A 72 0.49 -20.84 -29.97
C ILE A 72 -0.46 -20.67 -31.16
N GLN A 73 -1.62 -20.05 -30.98
CA GLN A 73 -2.56 -19.71 -32.04
C GLN A 73 -1.90 -18.76 -33.05
N ALA A 74 -2.07 -19.06 -34.33
CA ALA A 74 -1.53 -18.22 -35.39
C ALA A 74 -2.11 -16.79 -35.35
N GLN A 75 -3.37 -16.65 -34.92
CA GLN A 75 -4.02 -15.34 -34.74
C GLN A 75 -3.34 -14.53 -33.62
N THR A 76 -3.04 -15.15 -32.47
CA THR A 76 -2.29 -14.50 -31.38
C THR A 76 -0.94 -13.99 -31.86
N VAL A 77 -0.21 -14.77 -32.67
CA VAL A 77 1.04 -14.30 -33.26
C VAL A 77 0.81 -13.06 -34.12
N LEU A 78 -0.18 -13.09 -35.02
CA LEU A 78 -0.50 -11.98 -35.94
C LEU A 78 -0.90 -10.70 -35.20
N ASP A 79 -1.71 -10.80 -34.15
CA ASP A 79 -2.22 -9.66 -33.37
C ASP A 79 -1.12 -8.97 -32.57
N ASN A 80 -0.03 -9.68 -32.27
CA ASN A 80 1.09 -9.16 -31.51
C ASN A 80 2.28 -8.76 -32.40
N ILE A 81 2.19 -8.88 -33.73
CA ILE A 81 3.25 -8.42 -34.63
C ILE A 81 3.42 -6.91 -34.47
N ARG A 82 4.64 -6.49 -34.17
CA ARG A 82 5.00 -5.09 -33.99
C ARG A 82 4.58 -4.26 -35.21
N PRO A 83 3.81 -3.18 -35.04
CA PRO A 83 3.43 -2.31 -36.14
C PRO A 83 4.64 -1.79 -36.92
N GLY A 84 4.66 -1.99 -38.24
CA GLY A 84 5.75 -1.53 -39.12
C GLY A 84 6.97 -2.46 -39.19
N SER A 85 6.96 -3.62 -38.53
CA SER A 85 8.03 -4.62 -38.64
C SER A 85 8.01 -5.35 -40.00
N ASP A 86 9.21 -5.62 -40.53
CA ASP A 86 9.41 -6.35 -41.78
C ASP A 86 9.29 -7.86 -41.57
N VAL A 87 8.09 -8.39 -41.85
CA VAL A 87 7.83 -9.82 -41.76
C VAL A 87 7.96 -10.49 -43.13
N ASN A 88 8.72 -11.60 -43.19
CA ASN A 88 8.85 -12.39 -44.41
C ASN A 88 7.47 -12.72 -45.02
N PRO A 89 7.23 -12.40 -46.31
CA PRO A 89 5.91 -12.58 -46.94
C PRO A 89 5.39 -14.02 -46.88
N LEU A 90 6.27 -15.02 -47.01
CA LEU A 90 5.91 -16.43 -46.96
C LEU A 90 5.46 -16.83 -45.55
N LEU A 91 6.20 -16.38 -44.54
CA LEU A 91 5.86 -16.61 -43.13
C LEU A 91 4.53 -15.95 -42.77
N LYS A 92 4.33 -14.70 -43.20
CA LYS A 92 3.07 -13.96 -42.99
C LYS A 92 1.89 -14.65 -43.67
N ALA A 93 2.08 -15.17 -44.88
CA ALA A 93 1.05 -15.91 -45.60
C ALA A 93 0.71 -17.24 -44.90
N ALA A 94 1.71 -17.96 -44.40
CA ALA A 94 1.50 -19.19 -43.63
C ALA A 94 0.72 -18.92 -42.33
N LEU A 95 1.09 -17.89 -41.58
CA LEU A 95 0.37 -17.48 -40.36
C LEU A 95 -1.09 -17.11 -40.67
N LYS A 96 -1.33 -16.31 -41.72
CA LYS A 96 -2.71 -15.97 -42.15
C LYS A 96 -3.50 -17.19 -42.58
N GLY A 97 -2.88 -18.14 -43.28
CA GLY A 97 -3.51 -19.39 -43.69
C GLY A 97 -3.95 -20.25 -42.50
N LEU A 98 -3.09 -20.38 -41.49
CA LEU A 98 -3.41 -21.08 -40.24
C LEU A 98 -4.49 -20.34 -39.44
N ALA A 99 -4.39 -19.01 -39.33
CA ALA A 99 -5.38 -18.20 -38.61
C ALA A 99 -6.78 -18.26 -39.26
N ALA A 100 -6.86 -18.35 -40.59
CA ALA A 100 -8.14 -18.47 -41.31
C ALA A 100 -8.88 -19.79 -41.02
N ILE A 101 -8.21 -20.80 -40.48
CA ILE A 101 -8.78 -22.07 -40.06
C ILE A 101 -8.70 -22.30 -38.54
N ASP A 102 -8.42 -21.23 -37.77
CA ASP A 102 -8.27 -21.25 -36.31
C ASP A 102 -7.23 -22.27 -35.79
N ALA A 103 -6.18 -22.52 -36.57
CA ALA A 103 -5.16 -23.51 -36.25
C ALA A 103 -3.96 -22.90 -35.49
N PRO A 104 -3.38 -23.63 -34.52
CA PRO A 104 -2.14 -23.24 -33.86
C PRO A 104 -0.91 -23.46 -34.75
N VAL A 105 0.12 -22.67 -34.49
CA VAL A 105 1.51 -22.97 -34.84
C VAL A 105 2.03 -24.01 -33.83
N PRO A 106 2.36 -25.24 -34.26
CA PRO A 106 2.89 -26.28 -33.38
C PRO A 106 4.25 -25.89 -32.81
N SER A 107 4.57 -26.44 -31.63
CA SER A 107 5.84 -26.23 -30.91
C SER A 107 7.09 -26.57 -31.72
N SER A 108 6.98 -27.46 -32.70
CA SER A 108 8.06 -27.81 -33.63
C SER A 108 8.38 -26.70 -34.63
N LEU A 109 7.44 -25.80 -34.91
CA LEU A 109 7.57 -24.71 -35.88
C LEU A 109 7.76 -23.34 -35.20
N SER A 110 7.16 -23.15 -34.02
CA SER A 110 7.15 -21.88 -33.30
C SER A 110 8.54 -21.42 -32.83
N GLY A 111 9.47 -22.35 -32.61
CA GLY A 111 10.84 -22.06 -32.18
C GLY A 111 10.92 -21.44 -30.77
N THR A 112 11.84 -20.49 -30.62
CA THR A 112 12.12 -19.76 -29.38
C THR A 112 11.80 -18.28 -29.53
N ALA A 113 11.55 -17.60 -28.42
CA ALA A 113 11.39 -16.16 -28.37
C ALA A 113 12.33 -15.57 -27.31
N GLU A 114 13.00 -14.48 -27.67
CA GLU A 114 13.75 -13.62 -26.75
C GLU A 114 12.80 -12.55 -26.22
N ILE A 115 12.63 -12.47 -24.90
CA ILE A 115 11.59 -11.66 -24.25
C ILE A 115 12.20 -10.39 -23.64
N HIS A 116 11.51 -9.27 -23.83
CA HIS A 116 11.93 -7.93 -23.45
C HIS A 116 10.82 -7.17 -22.73
N GLY A 117 11.19 -6.15 -21.95
CA GLY A 117 10.27 -5.22 -21.29
C GLY A 117 9.58 -5.76 -20.02
N LEU A 118 9.67 -7.07 -19.76
CA LEU A 118 9.08 -7.70 -18.57
C LEU A 118 10.03 -7.76 -17.36
N SER A 119 11.24 -7.24 -17.46
CA SER A 119 12.21 -7.27 -16.35
C SER A 119 11.86 -6.28 -15.24
N GLN A 120 11.60 -5.01 -15.60
CA GLN A 120 11.16 -3.97 -14.70
C GLN A 120 10.50 -2.80 -15.46
N TRP A 121 9.40 -2.27 -14.94
CA TRP A 121 8.75 -1.06 -15.48
C TRP A 121 7.92 -0.34 -14.42
N ASP A 122 7.55 0.92 -14.72
CA ASP A 122 6.67 1.74 -13.90
C ASP A 122 5.31 1.92 -14.60
N ASN A 123 4.21 1.83 -13.85
CA ASN A 123 2.86 2.04 -14.37
C ASN A 123 2.38 3.46 -14.08
N ALA A 124 2.78 4.41 -14.92
CA ALA A 124 2.38 5.81 -14.75
C ALA A 124 0.85 5.98 -14.76
N GLY A 125 0.34 6.86 -13.89
CA GLY A 125 -1.11 7.10 -13.75
C GLY A 125 -1.87 6.01 -13.01
N THR A 126 -1.16 5.07 -12.37
CA THR A 126 -1.74 4.12 -11.42
C THR A 126 -1.43 4.48 -9.98
N GLY A 127 -2.17 3.90 -9.04
CA GLY A 127 -1.81 3.89 -7.62
C GLY A 127 -3.01 3.70 -6.70
N LEU A 128 -2.79 3.93 -5.41
CA LEU A 128 -3.77 3.75 -4.35
C LEU A 128 -4.02 5.06 -3.60
N GLN A 129 -5.28 5.32 -3.27
CA GLN A 129 -5.69 6.45 -2.44
C GLN A 129 -6.55 5.96 -1.27
N ALA A 130 -6.21 6.36 -0.06
CA ALA A 130 -6.97 6.01 1.13
C ALA A 130 -8.21 6.91 1.27
N ASP A 131 -9.33 6.31 1.69
CA ASP A 131 -10.55 7.05 2.00
C ASP A 131 -10.49 7.75 3.36
N ASP A 132 -11.29 8.81 3.49
CA ASP A 132 -11.53 9.50 4.76
C ASP A 132 -12.20 8.57 5.77
N VAL A 133 -11.80 8.67 7.03
CA VAL A 133 -12.35 7.80 8.08
C VAL A 133 -12.60 8.55 9.38
N THR A 134 -13.72 8.21 10.03
CA THR A 134 -14.05 8.73 11.36
C THR A 134 -14.02 7.60 12.37
N THR A 135 -13.25 7.78 13.44
CA THR A 135 -13.14 6.82 14.54
C THR A 135 -13.27 7.52 15.90
N LEU A 136 -13.27 6.74 16.97
CA LEU A 136 -13.17 7.24 18.33
C LEU A 136 -11.70 7.52 18.67
N GLY A 137 -11.40 8.79 18.98
CA GLY A 137 -10.08 9.24 19.44
C GLY A 137 -10.03 9.39 20.95
N ILE A 138 -8.87 9.06 21.52
CA ILE A 138 -8.54 9.17 22.94
C ILE A 138 -7.24 9.96 23.05
N MET A 139 -7.29 11.11 23.71
CA MET A 139 -6.10 11.93 23.99
C MET A 139 -5.81 11.90 25.48
N SER A 140 -4.63 11.43 25.85
CA SER A 140 -4.15 11.41 27.24
C SER A 140 -3.01 12.40 27.39
N ASN A 141 -3.13 13.34 28.31
CA ASN A 141 -2.11 14.35 28.58
C ASN A 141 -1.55 14.20 29.99
N TYR A 142 -0.23 14.34 30.09
CA TYR A 142 0.47 14.59 31.34
C TYR A 142 1.09 16.00 31.31
N PHE A 143 0.63 16.86 32.21
CA PHE A 143 1.11 18.23 32.35
C PHE A 143 2.29 18.29 33.31
N PHE A 144 3.43 18.78 32.80
CA PHE A 144 4.61 19.10 33.61
C PHE A 144 4.45 20.45 34.30
N THR A 145 3.79 21.39 33.63
CA THR A 145 3.46 22.74 34.12
C THR A 145 2.11 23.17 33.55
N ASP A 146 1.61 24.35 33.92
CA ASP A 146 0.41 24.94 33.30
C ASP A 146 0.52 25.12 31.77
N HIS A 147 1.75 25.15 31.23
CA HIS A 147 1.99 25.46 29.83
C HIS A 147 2.57 24.28 29.06
N VAL A 148 3.14 23.26 29.70
CA VAL A 148 3.85 22.20 28.99
C VAL A 148 3.26 20.84 29.36
N SER A 149 2.84 20.08 28.35
CA SER A 149 2.39 18.70 28.50
C SER A 149 3.04 17.77 27.48
N VAL A 150 3.01 16.48 27.80
CA VAL A 150 3.13 15.42 26.81
C VAL A 150 1.75 14.81 26.55
N GLU A 151 1.40 14.66 25.29
CA GLU A 151 0.16 14.03 24.83
C GLU A 151 0.46 12.69 24.19
N VAL A 152 -0.38 11.70 24.49
CA VAL A 152 -0.49 10.45 23.76
C VAL A 152 -1.85 10.46 23.06
N LYS A 153 -1.82 10.39 21.73
CA LYS A 153 -2.99 10.23 20.87
C LYS A 153 -3.13 8.77 20.50
N ALA A 154 -4.28 8.21 20.80
CA ALA A 154 -4.67 6.87 20.37
C ALA A 154 -6.11 6.89 19.86
N GLY A 155 -6.51 5.85 19.17
CA GLY A 155 -7.89 5.69 18.73
C GLY A 155 -8.23 4.24 18.50
N ILE A 156 -9.51 3.96 18.26
CA ILE A 156 -9.90 2.65 17.76
C ILE A 156 -9.41 2.57 16.30
N PRO A 157 -8.54 1.62 15.95
CA PRO A 157 -7.94 1.55 14.63
C PRO A 157 -9.03 1.23 13.59
N PRO A 158 -9.32 2.12 12.64
CA PRO A 158 -10.31 1.84 11.63
C PRO A 158 -9.76 0.86 10.58
N LYS A 159 -10.67 0.17 9.90
CA LYS A 159 -10.37 -0.46 8.61
C LYS A 159 -10.60 0.61 7.53
N VAL A 160 -9.59 0.84 6.71
CA VAL A 160 -9.58 1.88 5.67
C VAL A 160 -9.54 1.17 4.32
N ASP A 161 -10.42 1.61 3.43
CA ASP A 161 -10.43 1.15 2.05
C ASP A 161 -9.46 1.99 1.21
N LEU A 162 -8.73 1.33 0.33
CA LEU A 162 -7.78 1.91 -0.61
C LEU A 162 -8.39 1.85 -2.01
N GLN A 163 -8.78 3.00 -2.53
CA GLN A 163 -9.32 3.14 -3.88
C GLN A 163 -8.20 3.04 -4.90
N GLY A 164 -8.39 2.17 -5.88
CA GLY A 164 -7.46 1.97 -6.97
C GLY A 164 -7.68 2.95 -8.11
N GLN A 165 -6.59 3.49 -8.67
CA GLN A 165 -6.63 4.38 -9.83
C GLN A 165 -5.83 3.80 -10.98
N GLY A 166 -6.35 3.93 -12.21
CA GLY A 166 -5.66 3.54 -13.43
C GLY A 166 -5.67 2.04 -13.73
N LYS A 167 -4.97 1.69 -14.82
CA LYS A 167 -4.83 0.32 -15.33
C LYS A 167 -3.36 -0.06 -15.33
N ILE A 168 -3.07 -1.28 -14.88
CA ILE A 168 -1.71 -1.83 -14.89
C ILE A 168 -1.51 -2.60 -16.19
N TYR A 169 -0.45 -2.25 -16.91
CA TYR A 169 -0.06 -2.91 -18.17
C TYR A 169 1.33 -3.52 -18.02
N ALA A 170 1.57 -4.66 -18.65
CA ALA A 170 2.91 -5.23 -18.81
C ALA A 170 3.38 -4.93 -20.24
N PRO A 171 4.49 -4.17 -20.42
CA PRO A 171 4.99 -3.80 -21.73
C PRO A 171 5.76 -4.98 -22.35
N PHE A 172 5.02 -5.90 -22.94
CA PHE A 172 5.60 -7.11 -23.52
C PHE A 172 6.18 -6.80 -24.91
N SER A 173 7.43 -7.18 -25.10
CA SER A 173 8.04 -7.27 -26.43
C SER A 173 8.84 -8.56 -26.56
N ALA A 174 8.92 -9.08 -27.79
CA ALA A 174 9.71 -10.27 -28.03
C ALA A 174 10.25 -10.36 -29.46
N ILE A 175 11.38 -11.04 -29.63
CA ILE A 175 11.93 -11.43 -30.93
C ILE A 175 11.77 -12.93 -31.06
N ALA A 176 10.75 -13.36 -31.81
CA ALA A 176 10.48 -14.77 -32.06
C ALA A 176 11.28 -15.29 -33.27
N SER A 177 11.87 -16.46 -33.13
CA SER A 177 12.73 -17.13 -34.10
C SER A 177 12.10 -18.46 -34.56
N PRO A 178 11.01 -18.43 -35.34
CA PRO A 178 10.34 -19.64 -35.82
C PRO A 178 11.30 -20.47 -36.68
N LEU A 179 11.26 -21.80 -36.51
CA LEU A 179 12.18 -22.73 -37.18
C LEU A 179 13.68 -22.35 -37.05
N GLY A 180 14.08 -21.68 -35.96
CA GLY A 180 15.47 -21.23 -35.77
C GLY A 180 15.89 -20.10 -36.73
N SER A 181 14.95 -19.20 -37.05
CA SER A 181 15.15 -18.02 -37.92
C SER A 181 15.33 -18.32 -39.41
N VAL A 182 15.08 -19.55 -39.86
CA VAL A 182 15.19 -19.94 -41.28
C VAL A 182 14.31 -19.08 -42.20
N LEU A 183 13.15 -18.63 -41.71
CA LEU A 183 12.23 -17.75 -42.44
C LEU A 183 12.26 -16.30 -41.95
N GLY A 184 13.29 -15.92 -41.20
CA GLY A 184 13.40 -14.62 -40.53
C GLY A 184 12.88 -14.64 -39.10
N GLN A 185 13.02 -13.50 -38.42
CA GLN A 185 12.53 -13.26 -37.07
C GLN A 185 11.21 -12.48 -37.11
N LEU A 186 10.42 -12.61 -36.06
CA LEU A 186 9.20 -11.85 -35.84
C LEU A 186 9.39 -10.95 -34.62
N GLU A 187 9.28 -9.64 -34.82
CA GLU A 187 9.20 -8.69 -33.72
C GLU A 187 7.75 -8.62 -33.24
N LEU A 188 7.55 -8.88 -31.96
CA LEU A 188 6.27 -8.80 -31.26
C LEU A 188 6.31 -7.64 -30.27
N GLU A 189 5.21 -6.90 -30.17
CA GLU A 189 5.04 -5.79 -29.24
C GLU A 189 3.57 -5.66 -28.86
N ASN A 190 3.26 -5.76 -27.56
CA ASN A 190 1.90 -5.61 -27.04
C ASN A 190 1.91 -5.22 -25.56
N ASP A 191 1.12 -4.22 -25.21
CA ASP A 191 0.88 -3.85 -23.81
C ASP A 191 -0.24 -4.71 -23.23
N ILE A 192 0.14 -5.71 -22.42
CA ILE A 192 -0.80 -6.67 -21.85
C ILE A 192 -1.49 -6.04 -20.64
N LEU A 193 -2.80 -5.82 -20.72
CA LEU A 193 -3.59 -5.39 -19.56
C LEU A 193 -3.54 -6.48 -18.48
N ILE A 194 -3.01 -6.14 -17.31
CA ILE A 194 -2.96 -7.04 -16.17
C ILE A 194 -4.21 -6.89 -15.31
N THR A 195 -4.53 -5.67 -14.90
CA THR A 195 -5.72 -5.40 -14.09
C THR A 195 -6.15 -3.94 -14.20
N ASP A 196 -7.44 -3.68 -13.96
CA ASP A 196 -8.01 -2.35 -13.85
C ASP A 196 -8.34 -2.07 -12.38
N LEU A 197 -7.54 -1.22 -11.75
CA LEU A 197 -7.64 -0.93 -10.32
C LEU A 197 -8.94 -0.17 -9.96
N SER A 198 -9.56 0.49 -10.95
CA SER A 198 -10.76 1.30 -10.76
C SER A 198 -12.07 0.55 -11.03
N ALA A 199 -12.00 -0.62 -11.66
CA ALA A 199 -13.18 -1.34 -12.16
C ALA A 199 -13.92 -2.15 -11.09
N HIS A 200 -13.30 -2.42 -9.94
CA HIS A 200 -13.75 -3.46 -9.00
C HIS A 200 -14.06 -2.95 -7.59
N GLY A 201 -14.24 -1.63 -7.42
CA GLY A 201 -14.42 -0.98 -6.12
C GLY A 201 -13.08 -0.74 -5.42
N ALA A 202 -13.06 -0.79 -4.09
CA ALA A 202 -11.81 -0.69 -3.33
C ALA A 202 -10.82 -1.78 -3.79
N ALA A 203 -9.60 -1.36 -4.11
CA ALA A 203 -8.55 -2.24 -4.59
C ALA A 203 -7.93 -3.08 -3.47
N ALA A 204 -7.88 -2.51 -2.26
CA ALA A 204 -7.45 -3.19 -1.05
C ALA A 204 -8.09 -2.53 0.18
N SER A 205 -7.94 -3.16 1.34
CA SER A 205 -8.28 -2.59 2.64
C SER A 205 -7.21 -2.93 3.67
N ALA A 206 -7.02 -2.05 4.65
CA ALA A 206 -6.03 -2.23 5.70
C ALA A 206 -6.56 -1.67 7.03
N ARG A 207 -6.23 -2.31 8.14
CA ARG A 207 -6.44 -1.74 9.47
C ARG A 207 -5.24 -0.90 9.88
N ALA A 208 -5.48 0.38 10.14
CA ALA A 208 -4.43 1.35 10.43
C ALA A 208 -4.33 1.63 11.93
N TRP A 209 -3.14 1.43 12.49
CA TRP A 209 -2.78 1.79 13.87
C TRP A 209 -1.81 2.96 13.85
N THR A 210 -2.28 4.14 14.27
CA THR A 210 -1.49 5.38 14.18
C THR A 210 -1.37 6.11 15.53
N PRO A 211 -0.79 5.49 16.59
CA PRO A 211 -0.51 6.21 17.82
C PRO A 211 0.45 7.38 17.57
N ALA A 212 0.25 8.49 18.28
CA ALA A 212 1.15 9.64 18.22
C ALA A 212 1.50 10.16 19.60
N PHE A 213 2.71 10.71 19.72
CA PHE A 213 3.26 11.31 20.92
C PHE A 213 3.68 12.74 20.61
N GLU A 214 3.17 13.71 21.37
CA GLU A 214 3.44 15.13 21.13
C GLU A 214 3.86 15.83 22.41
N LEU A 215 4.83 16.74 22.30
CA LEU A 215 5.05 17.78 23.29
C LEU A 215 4.17 18.97 22.92
N GLN A 216 3.39 19.45 23.88
CA GLN A 216 2.47 20.55 23.68
C GLN A 216 2.83 21.75 24.54
N TYR A 217 2.65 22.93 23.94
CA TYR A 217 2.66 24.21 24.64
C TYR A 217 1.25 24.79 24.68
N HIS A 218 0.70 24.94 25.87
CA HIS A 218 -0.62 25.48 26.17
C HIS A 218 -0.52 26.95 26.54
N PHE A 219 -1.35 27.78 25.93
CA PHE A 219 -1.46 29.20 26.24
C PHE A 219 -2.50 29.43 27.33
N GLY A 220 -2.13 30.20 28.34
CA GLY A 220 -2.98 30.49 29.51
C GLY A 220 -2.92 29.42 30.58
N LYS A 221 -3.49 29.74 31.75
CA LYS A 221 -3.41 28.91 32.96
C LYS A 221 -4.71 28.18 33.25
N THR A 222 -4.58 26.95 33.75
CA THR A 222 -5.72 26.13 34.15
C THR A 222 -6.53 26.84 35.25
N GLY A 223 -7.86 26.86 35.15
CA GLY A 223 -8.73 27.48 36.16
C GLY A 223 -8.79 29.01 36.14
N VAL A 224 -7.90 29.67 35.41
CA VAL A 224 -7.94 31.13 35.17
C VAL A 224 -8.53 31.41 33.79
N ASN A 225 -7.98 30.78 32.75
CA ASN A 225 -8.41 30.97 31.37
C ASN A 225 -9.35 29.83 30.96
N LYS A 226 -10.59 30.17 30.60
CA LYS A 226 -11.54 29.17 30.07
C LYS A 226 -11.14 28.66 28.70
N PHE A 227 -10.69 29.54 27.80
CA PHE A 227 -10.23 29.17 26.47
C PHE A 227 -8.71 29.15 26.43
N ARG A 228 -8.14 28.00 26.07
CA ARG A 228 -6.69 27.77 26.09
C ARG A 228 -6.26 27.14 24.77
N PRO A 229 -5.77 27.95 23.82
CA PRO A 229 -5.10 27.44 22.63
C PRO A 229 -3.86 26.63 23.00
N TYR A 230 -3.45 25.71 22.14
CA TYR A 230 -2.19 25.01 22.27
C TYR A 230 -1.62 24.66 20.90
N VAL A 231 -0.30 24.46 20.87
CA VAL A 231 0.43 23.92 19.73
C VAL A 231 1.20 22.69 20.17
N GLY A 232 1.33 21.70 19.30
CA GLY A 232 2.00 20.44 19.57
C GLY A 232 2.94 20.06 18.45
N LEU A 233 4.06 19.43 18.80
CA LEU A 233 5.00 18.82 17.87
C LEU A 233 5.40 17.44 18.38
N GLY A 234 5.53 16.48 17.48
CA GLY A 234 5.77 15.11 17.89
C GLY A 234 6.03 14.13 16.77
N VAL A 235 5.84 12.85 17.10
CA VAL A 235 6.03 11.72 16.20
C VAL A 235 4.81 10.80 16.27
N MET A 236 4.34 10.41 15.09
CA MET A 236 3.36 9.35 14.88
C MET A 236 4.08 8.08 14.44
N TYR A 237 3.64 6.94 14.92
CA TYR A 237 4.04 5.63 14.42
C TYR A 237 2.84 4.99 13.74
N ALA A 238 2.98 4.62 12.47
CA ALA A 238 1.96 3.98 11.67
C ALA A 238 2.33 2.50 11.46
N TYR A 239 1.40 1.62 11.83
CA TYR A 239 1.48 0.18 11.66
C TYR A 239 0.20 -0.31 10.99
N PHE A 240 0.31 -1.21 10.01
CA PHE A 240 -0.82 -1.70 9.23
C PHE A 240 -0.95 -3.22 9.35
N ASN A 241 -2.17 -3.70 9.60
CA ASN A 241 -2.48 -5.12 9.61
C ASN A 241 -3.83 -5.42 8.97
N GLU A 242 -4.23 -6.69 8.93
CA GLU A 242 -5.47 -7.12 8.25
C GLU A 242 -5.51 -6.62 6.80
N LEU A 243 -4.38 -6.75 6.10
CA LEU A 243 -4.24 -6.38 4.69
C LEU A 243 -5.07 -7.36 3.85
N GLU A 244 -6.07 -6.85 3.17
CA GLU A 244 -6.94 -7.63 2.29
C GLU A 244 -6.97 -6.98 0.91
N MET A 245 -6.66 -7.76 -0.12
CA MET A 245 -6.76 -7.30 -1.51
C MET A 245 -8.13 -7.64 -2.09
N ASN A 246 -8.57 -6.86 -3.07
CA ASN A 246 -9.77 -7.19 -3.83
C ASN A 246 -9.62 -8.57 -4.50
N PRO A 247 -10.57 -9.51 -4.31
CA PRO A 247 -10.45 -10.86 -4.86
C PRO A 247 -10.31 -10.92 -6.39
N ARG A 248 -10.84 -9.91 -7.10
CA ARG A 248 -10.72 -9.84 -8.55
C ARG A 248 -9.31 -9.43 -8.98
N ILE A 249 -8.71 -8.46 -8.30
CA ILE A 249 -7.32 -8.06 -8.52
C ILE A 249 -6.37 -9.20 -8.15
N GLU A 250 -6.66 -9.93 -7.07
CA GLU A 250 -5.91 -11.13 -6.70
C GLU A 250 -5.93 -12.18 -7.81
N GLN A 251 -7.10 -12.48 -8.40
CA GLN A 251 -7.22 -13.40 -9.52
C GLN A 251 -6.43 -12.94 -10.76
N ASP A 252 -6.49 -11.65 -11.08
CA ASP A 252 -5.74 -11.07 -12.20
C ASP A 252 -4.22 -11.20 -11.98
N LEU A 253 -3.74 -10.99 -10.74
CA LEU A 253 -2.33 -11.20 -10.37
C LEU A 253 -1.91 -12.67 -10.39
N ILE A 254 -2.79 -13.60 -9.98
CA ILE A 254 -2.55 -15.05 -10.12
C ILE A 254 -2.44 -15.43 -11.60
N ALA A 255 -3.32 -14.89 -12.46
CA ALA A 255 -3.24 -15.09 -13.90
C ALA A 255 -1.92 -14.55 -14.47
N ALA A 256 -1.48 -13.36 -14.03
CA ALA A 256 -0.17 -12.83 -14.38
C ALA A 256 0.99 -13.72 -13.88
N GLY A 257 0.87 -14.30 -12.69
CA GLY A 257 1.79 -15.31 -12.18
C GLY A 257 1.91 -16.51 -13.13
N HIS A 258 0.80 -17.03 -13.64
CA HIS A 258 0.81 -18.09 -14.65
C HIS A 258 1.47 -17.66 -15.96
N MET A 259 1.28 -16.41 -16.40
CA MET A 259 1.97 -15.87 -17.58
C MET A 259 3.50 -15.91 -17.40
N ILE A 260 4.02 -15.45 -16.26
CA ILE A 260 5.46 -15.50 -15.97
C ILE A 260 5.95 -16.93 -15.82
N ALA A 261 5.20 -17.79 -15.12
CA ALA A 261 5.56 -19.20 -14.95
C ALA A 261 5.62 -19.95 -16.30
N ASN A 262 4.68 -19.71 -17.22
CA ASN A 262 4.72 -20.28 -18.56
C ASN A 262 6.00 -19.91 -19.32
N ILE A 263 6.47 -18.67 -19.20
CA ILE A 263 7.76 -18.25 -19.79
C ILE A 263 8.90 -19.08 -19.19
N LYS A 264 8.94 -19.22 -17.86
CA LYS A 264 9.98 -19.99 -17.15
C LYS A 264 9.96 -21.49 -17.45
N GLU A 265 8.79 -22.04 -17.77
CA GLU A 265 8.60 -23.45 -18.13
C GLU A 265 8.87 -23.73 -19.62
N GLY A 266 9.16 -22.70 -20.44
CA GLY A 266 9.38 -22.87 -21.89
C GLY A 266 8.08 -23.01 -22.70
N HIS A 267 7.03 -22.35 -22.24
CA HIS A 267 5.71 -22.26 -22.86
C HIS A 267 5.30 -20.79 -23.08
N ALA A 268 6.22 -19.95 -23.57
CA ALA A 268 6.02 -18.51 -23.71
C ALA A 268 4.83 -18.14 -24.60
N GLY A 269 4.47 -18.97 -25.57
CA GLY A 269 3.26 -18.76 -26.36
C GLY A 269 1.97 -18.95 -25.55
N GLY A 270 1.96 -19.88 -24.60
CA GLY A 270 0.85 -20.06 -23.67
C GLY A 270 0.73 -18.91 -22.66
N SER A 271 1.84 -18.23 -22.36
CA SER A 271 1.84 -16.99 -21.56
C SER A 271 1.03 -15.89 -22.24
N LEU A 272 1.30 -15.64 -23.54
CA LEU A 272 0.62 -14.62 -24.32
C LEU A 272 -0.89 -14.89 -24.53
N GLU A 273 -1.28 -16.17 -24.45
CA GLU A 273 -2.67 -16.62 -24.54
C GLU A 273 -3.39 -16.70 -23.19
N GLY A 274 -2.72 -16.37 -22.08
CA GLY A 274 -3.30 -16.44 -20.73
C GLY A 274 -3.61 -17.87 -20.26
N LYS A 275 -2.88 -18.88 -20.74
CA LYS A 275 -3.07 -20.28 -20.32
C LYS A 275 -2.56 -20.50 -18.89
N THR A 276 -3.20 -21.41 -18.16
CA THR A 276 -2.70 -21.85 -16.85
C THR A 276 -1.42 -22.66 -17.02
N SER A 277 -0.40 -22.35 -16.22
CA SER A 277 0.88 -23.07 -16.18
C SER A 277 0.83 -24.28 -15.21
N SER A 278 1.96 -24.97 -15.02
CA SER A 278 2.07 -26.03 -14.01
C SER A 278 2.33 -25.53 -12.58
N ALA A 279 2.59 -24.22 -12.45
CA ALA A 279 2.80 -23.52 -11.19
C ALA A 279 1.48 -23.33 -10.42
N ASN A 280 1.58 -23.02 -9.13
CA ASN A 280 0.46 -22.62 -8.28
C ASN A 280 0.77 -21.26 -7.64
N PRO A 281 0.62 -20.15 -8.40
CA PRO A 281 0.94 -18.82 -7.92
C PRO A 281 0.09 -18.42 -6.71
N GLN A 282 0.72 -17.82 -5.71
CA GLN A 282 0.09 -17.26 -4.53
C GLN A 282 0.46 -15.79 -4.41
N VAL A 283 -0.49 -14.96 -3.95
CA VAL A 283 -0.27 -13.53 -3.80
C VAL A 283 -0.15 -13.18 -2.33
N ASP A 284 0.95 -12.53 -1.99
CA ASP A 284 1.23 -11.99 -0.67
C ASP A 284 1.25 -10.45 -0.74
N LEU A 285 0.59 -9.81 0.22
CA LEU A 285 0.52 -8.36 0.36
C LEU A 285 1.16 -7.95 1.69
N GLU A 286 2.15 -7.08 1.60
CA GLU A 286 2.89 -6.54 2.74
C GLU A 286 2.85 -5.01 2.72
N ALA A 287 2.75 -4.41 3.90
CA ALA A 287 2.87 -2.97 4.10
C ALA A 287 3.94 -2.70 5.17
N SER A 288 4.80 -1.71 4.94
CA SER A 288 5.82 -1.31 5.91
C SER A 288 5.26 -0.39 6.98
N ASP A 289 5.90 -0.42 8.14
CA ASP A 289 5.66 0.52 9.22
C ASP A 289 6.39 1.83 8.94
N ALA A 290 5.86 2.94 9.45
CA ALA A 290 6.44 4.25 9.24
C ALA A 290 6.40 5.12 10.50
N PHE A 291 7.43 5.95 10.67
CA PHE A 291 7.42 7.06 11.62
C PHE A 291 7.21 8.35 10.85
N ALA A 292 6.32 9.21 11.35
CA ALA A 292 5.95 10.47 10.73
C ALA A 292 6.07 11.62 11.73
N PRO A 293 6.73 12.74 11.40
CA PRO A 293 6.61 13.95 12.19
C PRO A 293 5.16 14.45 12.13
N ILE A 294 4.64 14.90 13.27
CA ILE A 294 3.29 15.44 13.38
C ILE A 294 3.32 16.81 14.06
N ALA A 295 2.52 17.73 13.55
CA ALA A 295 2.29 19.04 14.14
C ALA A 295 0.80 19.25 14.39
N THR A 296 0.47 19.88 15.51
CA THR A 296 -0.91 20.09 15.96
C THR A 296 -1.14 21.53 16.37
N VAL A 297 -2.32 22.03 16.04
CA VAL A 297 -2.89 23.22 16.65
C VAL A 297 -4.26 22.86 17.21
N GLY A 298 -4.55 23.31 18.42
CA GLY A 298 -5.82 23.02 19.05
C GLY A 298 -6.18 24.04 20.12
N PHE A 299 -7.28 23.77 20.79
CA PHE A 299 -7.70 24.52 21.95
C PHE A 299 -8.47 23.61 22.92
N THR A 300 -8.47 24.03 24.18
CA THR A 300 -9.39 23.52 25.19
C THR A 300 -10.32 24.62 25.67
N TYR A 301 -11.55 24.25 26.03
CA TYR A 301 -12.54 25.13 26.65
C TYR A 301 -13.02 24.53 27.97
N ASP A 302 -12.64 25.16 29.08
CA ASP A 302 -12.93 24.68 30.43
C ASP A 302 -14.37 25.07 30.83
N PHE A 303 -15.22 24.08 31.06
CA PHE A 303 -16.56 24.28 31.62
C PHE A 303 -16.48 24.53 33.13
N ASN A 304 -15.60 23.79 33.81
CA ASN A 304 -15.27 23.91 35.22
C ASN A 304 -13.82 23.42 35.45
N SER A 305 -13.39 23.29 36.70
CA SER A 305 -12.03 22.86 37.06
C SER A 305 -11.68 21.42 36.66
N ASN A 306 -12.66 20.61 36.24
CA ASN A 306 -12.47 19.21 35.88
C ASN A 306 -12.79 18.96 34.40
N TRP A 307 -13.94 19.45 33.93
CA TRP A 307 -14.47 19.14 32.60
C TRP A 307 -14.13 20.22 31.58
N PHE A 308 -13.70 19.78 30.40
CA PHE A 308 -13.37 20.66 29.28
C PHE A 308 -13.81 20.06 27.94
N ALA A 309 -14.07 20.91 26.96
CA ALA A 309 -14.10 20.53 25.55
C ALA A 309 -12.72 20.71 24.93
N VAL A 310 -12.43 19.94 23.90
CA VAL A 310 -11.18 20.01 23.15
C VAL A 310 -11.46 19.90 21.66
N GLY A 311 -10.78 20.75 20.89
CA GLY A 311 -10.80 20.70 19.44
C GLY A 311 -9.37 20.85 18.91
N SER A 312 -8.99 20.06 17.92
CA SER A 312 -7.67 20.17 17.30
C SER A 312 -7.63 19.74 15.85
N VAL A 313 -6.63 20.27 15.15
CA VAL A 313 -6.25 19.88 13.79
C VAL A 313 -4.77 19.55 13.80
N SER A 314 -4.42 18.40 13.25
CA SER A 314 -3.04 17.92 13.12
C SER A 314 -2.70 17.60 11.67
N TYR A 315 -1.44 17.77 11.30
CA TYR A 315 -0.89 17.33 10.03
C TYR A 315 0.31 16.43 10.31
N ALA A 316 0.30 15.23 9.72
CA ALA A 316 1.42 14.29 9.79
C ALA A 316 2.01 14.08 8.40
N GLN A 317 3.33 14.11 8.28
CA GLN A 317 4.01 13.76 7.03
C GLN A 317 4.29 12.25 7.03
N LEU A 318 3.39 11.47 6.46
CA LEU A 318 3.38 10.01 6.53
C LEU A 318 3.45 9.40 5.13
N SER A 319 4.49 8.60 4.92
CA SER A 319 4.71 7.78 3.73
C SER A 319 5.12 6.37 4.17
N ASN A 320 4.61 5.35 3.48
CA ASN A 320 4.96 3.96 3.69
C ASN A 320 5.06 3.21 2.36
N ASP A 321 5.66 2.02 2.38
CA ASP A 321 5.83 1.20 1.18
C ASP A 321 4.84 0.04 1.23
N THR A 322 4.23 -0.27 0.09
CA THR A 322 3.44 -1.48 -0.11
C THR A 322 4.13 -2.38 -1.10
N THR A 323 4.27 -3.66 -0.74
CA THR A 323 4.87 -4.67 -1.60
C THR A 323 3.87 -5.80 -1.83
N ILE A 324 3.57 -6.05 -3.10
CA ILE A 324 2.78 -7.19 -3.56
C ILE A 324 3.75 -8.18 -4.19
N THR A 325 3.73 -9.43 -3.74
CA THR A 325 4.59 -10.48 -4.29
C THR A 325 3.73 -11.63 -4.78
N VAL A 326 3.98 -12.11 -6.01
CA VAL A 326 3.39 -13.33 -6.53
C VAL A 326 4.47 -14.41 -6.52
N THR A 327 4.26 -15.47 -5.75
CA THR A 327 5.24 -16.54 -5.54
C THR A 327 4.71 -17.90 -5.97
N ASP A 328 5.61 -18.81 -6.33
CA ASP A 328 5.33 -20.22 -6.52
C ASP A 328 6.36 -21.07 -5.75
N ALA A 329 5.93 -22.21 -5.25
CA ALA A 329 6.77 -23.08 -4.41
C ALA A 329 8.01 -23.65 -5.13
N LYS A 330 7.96 -23.80 -6.46
CA LYS A 330 9.06 -24.37 -7.27
C LYS A 330 9.86 -23.29 -7.98
N LEU A 331 9.19 -22.26 -8.50
CA LEU A 331 9.80 -21.21 -9.31
C LEU A 331 10.26 -20.00 -8.48
N GLY A 332 9.84 -19.91 -7.22
CA GLY A 332 10.16 -18.80 -6.33
C GLY A 332 9.30 -17.57 -6.63
N GLU A 333 9.89 -16.38 -6.49
CA GLU A 333 9.22 -15.12 -6.79
C GLU A 333 9.05 -14.93 -8.30
N LEU A 334 7.79 -14.80 -8.74
CA LEU A 334 7.42 -14.59 -10.15
C LEU A 334 7.26 -13.11 -10.46
N ILE A 335 6.58 -12.37 -9.58
CA ILE A 335 6.28 -10.95 -9.73
C ILE A 335 6.49 -10.28 -8.38
N ARG A 336 7.09 -9.10 -8.38
CA ARG A 336 7.14 -8.19 -7.25
C ARG A 336 6.73 -6.81 -7.71
N SER A 337 5.66 -6.29 -7.11
CA SER A 337 5.21 -4.93 -7.33
C SER A 337 5.39 -4.11 -6.06
N LYS A 338 5.95 -2.91 -6.19
CA LYS A 338 6.11 -1.94 -5.11
C LYS A 338 5.38 -0.65 -5.46
N ALA A 339 4.71 -0.07 -4.48
CA ALA A 339 4.16 1.27 -4.56
C ALA A 339 4.41 2.00 -3.25
N ASP A 340 4.82 3.25 -3.36
CA ASP A 340 4.92 4.17 -2.23
C ASP A 340 3.51 4.71 -1.97
N ILE A 341 3.04 4.67 -0.73
CA ILE A 341 1.75 5.25 -0.35
C ILE A 341 2.06 6.51 0.45
N GLU A 342 1.81 7.66 -0.16
CA GLU A 342 1.76 8.92 0.56
C GLU A 342 0.37 9.07 1.18
N ILE A 343 0.33 9.18 2.50
CA ILE A 343 -0.94 9.38 3.23
C ILE A 343 -1.05 10.84 3.63
N ASN A 344 0.02 11.40 4.19
CA ASN A 344 0.12 12.78 4.67
C ASN A 344 -1.18 13.31 5.32
N PRO A 345 -1.72 12.64 6.35
CA PRO A 345 -3.09 12.88 6.79
C PRO A 345 -3.25 14.20 7.55
N ILE A 346 -4.40 14.84 7.35
CA ILE A 346 -4.96 15.85 8.26
C ILE A 346 -5.90 15.14 9.22
N LEU A 347 -5.67 15.31 10.52
CA LEU A 347 -6.50 14.76 11.57
C LEU A 347 -7.29 15.89 12.25
N ALA A 348 -8.61 15.79 12.25
CA ALA A 348 -9.50 16.69 12.97
C ALA A 348 -10.10 15.95 14.18
N TYR A 349 -9.98 16.54 15.37
CA TYR A 349 -10.48 15.95 16.60
C TYR A 349 -11.42 16.91 17.33
N ALA A 350 -12.53 16.38 17.84
CA ALA A 350 -13.45 17.10 18.72
C ALA A 350 -13.95 16.17 19.82
N GLY A 351 -13.79 16.58 21.08
CA GLY A 351 -14.09 15.72 22.22
C GLY A 351 -14.36 16.45 23.51
N ILE A 352 -14.68 15.66 24.54
CA ILE A 352 -14.86 16.10 25.92
C ILE A 352 -13.83 15.38 26.77
N GLY A 353 -13.21 16.12 27.69
CA GLY A 353 -12.21 15.61 28.59
C GLY A 353 -12.44 15.95 30.05
N TYR A 354 -11.71 15.21 30.89
CA TYR A 354 -11.71 15.33 32.33
C TYR A 354 -10.28 15.44 32.84
N ARG A 355 -10.03 16.41 33.73
CA ARG A 355 -8.75 16.63 34.42
C ARG A 355 -8.85 16.17 35.87
N PHE A 356 -7.81 15.48 36.35
CA PHE A 356 -7.70 14.99 37.73
C PHE A 356 -6.31 15.13 38.32
#